data_AF-A0A1W9SDY1-F1
#
_entry.id   AF-A0A1W9SDY1-F1
#
_cell.length_a   1.000
_cell.length_b   1.000
_cell.length_c   1.000
_cell.angle_alpha   90.00
_cell.angle_beta   90.00
_cell.angle_gamma   90.00
#
_symmetry.space_group_name_H-M   'P 1'
#
loop_
_entity.id
_entity.type
_entity.pdbx_description
1 polymer ?
#
loop_
_entity_poly.entity_id
_entity_poly.type
_entity_poly.pdbx_seq_one_letter_code
_entity_poly.pdbx_strand_id
1 'polypeptide(L)'
;MLNRLKIAKDWLPRYTGMALNKFGDYILLTNFRSYVNFFADKFNCDIYGENHPMQAATNSQGLTIVNFGIGSPNAATIMDLLVARQPKGVLFLGKCGGLKKSSEIGHFILPIAAIRGEGTSDEYFPPEVPALPSFKLHKFVSEKIIDFGHEYRTGVVYTTNRRLWEHDEKFQQRLQDMACIAIDMETATIFIVGHYDEISRGALLLVSDVPVTPDGVKTEKMDKLVSQKWTEIHLQIGIEAMTQIGEKGEAIKHFKY
;
A
#
# COMPACT_ATOMS: atom_id res chain seq x y z
N MET A 1 27.12 -3.03 -20.09
CA MET A 1 25.69 -3.36 -19.92
C MET A 1 25.22 -2.74 -18.61
N LEU A 2 24.15 -1.93 -18.62
CA LEU A 2 23.63 -1.37 -17.35
C LEU A 2 23.07 -2.52 -16.50
N ASN A 3 23.44 -2.56 -15.22
CA ASN A 3 22.94 -3.54 -14.26
C ASN A 3 21.79 -2.89 -13.46
N ARG A 4 20.59 -3.48 -13.53
CA ARG A 4 19.38 -3.00 -12.84
C ARG A 4 19.61 -2.75 -11.34
N LEU A 5 20.30 -3.67 -10.66
CA LEU A 5 20.62 -3.52 -9.23
C LEU A 5 21.55 -2.32 -8.97
N LYS A 6 22.49 -2.03 -9.90
CA LYS A 6 23.37 -0.86 -9.78
C LYS A 6 22.59 0.45 -9.90
N ILE A 7 21.60 0.50 -10.80
CA ILE A 7 20.71 1.65 -10.96
C ILE A 7 19.88 1.83 -9.68
N ALA A 8 19.22 0.77 -9.19
CA ALA A 8 18.41 0.83 -7.98
C ALA A 8 19.21 1.31 -6.76
N LYS A 9 20.44 0.80 -6.57
CA LYS A 9 21.33 1.24 -5.48
C LYS A 9 21.73 2.71 -5.56
N ASP A 10 21.88 3.24 -6.76
CA ASP A 10 22.21 4.64 -6.99
C ASP A 10 20.97 5.55 -6.85
N TRP A 11 19.79 5.08 -7.28
CA TRP A 11 18.59 5.89 -7.35
C TRP A 11 17.78 5.89 -6.05
N LEU A 12 17.72 4.78 -5.29
CA LEU A 12 16.94 4.73 -4.04
C LEU A 12 17.32 5.87 -3.06
N PRO A 13 18.62 6.17 -2.80
CA PRO A 13 19.00 7.31 -1.97
C PRO A 13 18.70 8.68 -2.61
N ARG A 14 18.68 8.79 -3.95
CA ARG A 14 18.33 10.04 -4.64
C ARG A 14 16.85 10.35 -4.55
N TYR A 15 16.00 9.33 -4.63
CA TYR A 15 14.55 9.49 -4.48
C TYR A 15 14.15 9.73 -3.03
N THR A 16 14.89 9.16 -2.07
CA THR A 16 14.48 9.16 -0.66
C THR A 16 15.28 10.09 0.26
N GLY A 17 16.44 10.57 -0.19
CA GLY A 17 17.41 11.25 0.68
C GLY A 17 17.98 10.35 1.79
N MET A 18 17.62 9.06 1.83
CA MET A 18 18.03 8.12 2.87
C MET A 18 19.09 7.15 2.33
N ALA A 19 20.20 7.02 3.06
CA ALA A 19 21.26 6.09 2.68
C ALA A 19 20.75 4.63 2.72
N LEU A 20 21.23 3.78 1.80
CA LEU A 20 20.78 2.39 1.67
C LEU A 20 20.87 1.61 3.00
N ASN A 21 21.95 1.76 3.74
CA ASN A 21 22.17 1.05 5.01
C ASN A 21 21.21 1.46 6.14
N LYS A 22 20.42 2.53 5.96
CA LYS A 22 19.38 2.94 6.91
C LYS A 22 18.01 2.33 6.63
N PHE A 23 17.81 1.69 5.47
CA PHE A 23 16.59 0.94 5.20
C PHE A 23 16.58 -0.37 5.98
N GLY A 24 15.46 -0.66 6.62
CA GLY A 24 15.18 -1.90 7.32
C GLY A 24 14.83 -3.07 6.40
N ASP A 25 14.56 -4.22 7.01
CA ASP A 25 14.21 -5.46 6.30
C ASP A 25 12.73 -5.51 5.92
N TYR A 26 11.89 -4.74 6.61
CA TYR A 26 10.45 -4.65 6.35
C TYR A 26 10.09 -3.20 6.04
N ILE A 27 9.20 -3.03 5.07
CA ILE A 27 8.84 -1.71 4.54
C ILE A 27 7.33 -1.51 4.62
N LEU A 28 6.93 -0.36 5.14
CA LEU A 28 5.59 0.22 4.95
C LEU A 28 5.66 1.21 3.80
N LEU A 29 4.81 1.03 2.80
CA LEU A 29 4.58 2.04 1.77
C LEU A 29 3.31 2.82 2.09
N THR A 30 3.30 4.10 1.77
CA THR A 30 2.11 4.94 1.87
C THR A 30 2.16 6.05 0.82
N ASN A 31 1.01 6.66 0.56
CA ASN A 31 0.87 7.86 -0.25
C ASN A 31 0.44 9.07 0.61
N PHE A 32 0.52 8.95 1.94
CA PHE A 32 0.15 10.01 2.89
C PHE A 32 1.34 10.47 3.73
N ARG A 33 1.65 11.77 3.62
CA ARG A 33 2.71 12.42 4.41
C ARG A 33 2.48 12.28 5.92
N SER A 34 1.23 12.37 6.37
CA SER A 34 0.87 12.25 7.78
C SER A 34 1.28 10.92 8.41
N TYR A 35 1.29 9.82 7.63
CA TYR A 35 1.70 8.51 8.13
C TYR A 35 3.19 8.49 8.47
N VAL A 36 4.03 9.13 7.64
CA VAL A 36 5.48 9.26 7.91
C VAL A 36 5.70 10.10 9.16
N ASN A 37 4.96 11.19 9.33
CA ASN A 37 5.07 12.05 10.52
C ASN A 37 4.68 11.28 11.79
N PHE A 38 3.52 10.62 11.80
CA PHE A 38 3.08 9.82 12.95
C PHE A 38 4.04 8.67 13.27
N PHE A 39 4.62 8.03 12.25
CA PHE A 39 5.64 7.02 12.44
C PHE A 39 6.90 7.58 13.09
N ALA A 40 7.40 8.71 12.57
CA ALA A 40 8.58 9.39 13.09
C ALA A 40 8.39 9.86 14.53
N ASP A 41 7.25 10.48 14.84
CA ASP A 41 6.90 10.94 16.18
C ASP A 41 6.80 9.76 17.16
N LYS A 42 6.14 8.66 16.75
CA LYS A 42 5.97 7.46 17.60
C LYS A 42 7.30 6.82 17.97
N PHE A 43 8.25 6.79 17.05
CA PHE A 43 9.55 6.12 17.25
C PHE A 43 10.69 7.09 17.55
N ASN A 44 10.42 8.39 17.62
CA ASN A 44 11.41 9.45 17.75
C ASN A 44 12.59 9.28 16.79
N CYS A 45 12.28 9.10 15.49
CA CYS A 45 13.29 8.90 14.44
C CYS A 45 13.25 9.99 13.36
N ASP A 46 14.39 10.19 12.69
CA ASP A 46 14.52 11.23 11.67
C ASP A 46 13.71 10.92 10.41
N ILE A 47 13.09 11.95 9.85
CA ILE A 47 12.53 11.92 8.51
C ILE A 47 13.61 12.35 7.51
N TYR A 48 13.84 11.52 6.51
CA TYR A 48 14.73 11.78 5.38
C TYR A 48 13.91 12.22 4.17
N GLY A 49 14.55 12.98 3.28
CA GLY A 49 13.97 13.28 1.97
C GLY A 49 12.94 14.40 1.94
N GLU A 50 12.93 15.33 2.90
CA GLU A 50 12.01 16.50 2.91
C GLU A 50 11.93 17.24 1.56
N ASN A 51 13.08 17.38 0.90
CA ASN A 51 13.21 18.02 -0.42
C ASN A 51 13.36 17.01 -1.57
N HIS A 52 13.01 15.75 -1.34
CA HIS A 52 13.09 14.67 -2.31
C HIS A 52 11.70 14.12 -2.65
N PRO A 53 11.54 13.42 -3.79
CA PRO A 53 10.23 12.91 -4.20
C PRO A 53 9.56 11.97 -3.18
N MET A 54 10.34 11.19 -2.42
CA MET A 54 9.81 10.14 -1.55
C MET A 54 10.36 10.25 -0.13
N GLN A 55 9.57 10.71 0.84
CA GLN A 55 10.08 10.83 2.22
C GLN A 55 10.14 9.47 2.89
N ALA A 56 11.17 9.24 3.70
CA ALA A 56 11.35 7.96 4.39
C ALA A 56 11.80 8.14 5.85
N ALA A 57 11.44 7.20 6.71
CA ALA A 57 11.91 7.13 8.08
C ALA A 57 12.07 5.66 8.48
N THR A 58 13.01 5.36 9.38
CA THR A 58 13.25 3.98 9.86
C THR A 58 13.35 3.99 11.38
N ASN A 59 12.66 3.06 12.03
CA ASN A 59 12.73 2.90 13.49
C ASN A 59 13.91 2.00 13.91
N SER A 60 14.16 1.89 15.22
CA SER A 60 15.24 1.07 15.78
C SER A 60 15.05 -0.43 15.59
N GLN A 61 13.84 -0.89 15.23
CA GLN A 61 13.51 -2.29 14.99
C GLN A 61 13.72 -2.71 13.52
N GLY A 62 14.21 -1.81 12.66
CA GLY A 62 14.43 -2.12 11.25
C GLY A 62 13.13 -2.18 10.42
N LEU A 63 12.11 -1.42 10.83
CA LEU A 63 10.94 -1.13 10.01
C LEU A 63 11.11 0.25 9.37
N THR A 64 11.02 0.32 8.05
CA THR A 64 11.06 1.58 7.30
C THR A 64 9.66 1.94 6.80
N ILE A 65 9.28 3.21 6.88
CA ILE A 65 8.14 3.76 6.16
C ILE A 65 8.61 4.64 5.02
N VAL A 66 7.97 4.55 3.85
CA VAL A 66 8.23 5.42 2.69
C VAL A 66 6.92 5.99 2.17
N ASN A 67 6.83 7.32 2.12
CA ASN A 67 5.80 8.01 1.34
C ASN A 67 6.28 8.10 -0.11
N PHE A 68 5.69 7.32 -1.01
CA PHE A 68 6.07 7.32 -2.42
C PHE A 68 5.20 8.24 -3.30
N GLY A 69 4.16 8.87 -2.72
CA GLY A 69 3.19 9.66 -3.45
C GLY A 69 2.09 8.83 -4.13
N ILE A 70 1.28 9.48 -4.95
CA ILE A 70 0.10 8.87 -5.59
C ILE A 70 0.45 8.39 -7.01
N GLY A 71 -0.21 7.32 -7.43
CA GLY A 71 -0.27 6.84 -8.81
C GLY A 71 0.65 5.65 -9.09
N SER A 72 0.23 4.84 -10.06
CA SER A 72 0.93 3.62 -10.43
C SER A 72 2.39 3.81 -10.85
N PRO A 73 2.81 4.89 -11.55
CA PRO A 73 4.22 5.03 -11.92
C PRO A 73 5.14 5.16 -10.71
N ASN A 74 4.70 5.87 -9.67
CA ASN A 74 5.45 6.01 -8.43
C ASN A 74 5.47 4.70 -7.64
N ALA A 75 4.34 3.97 -7.63
CA ALA A 75 4.24 2.65 -7.01
C ALA A 75 5.20 1.64 -7.64
N ALA A 76 5.28 1.62 -8.98
CA ALA A 76 6.26 0.82 -9.71
C ALA A 76 7.69 1.25 -9.39
N THR A 77 7.95 2.56 -9.46
CA THR A 77 9.29 3.13 -9.19
C THR A 77 9.80 2.73 -7.81
N ILE A 78 9.03 2.91 -6.73
CA ILE A 78 9.52 2.56 -5.40
C ILE A 78 9.76 1.05 -5.25
N MET A 79 8.89 0.20 -5.81
CA MET A 79 9.07 -1.25 -5.77
C MET A 79 10.35 -1.69 -6.49
N ASP A 80 10.60 -1.17 -7.70
CA ASP A 80 11.83 -1.40 -8.46
C ASP A 80 13.09 -0.96 -7.67
N LEU A 81 13.01 0.20 -7.02
CA LEU A 81 14.13 0.74 -6.24
C LEU A 81 14.42 -0.07 -4.98
N LEU A 82 13.41 -0.68 -4.35
CA LEU A 82 13.56 -1.50 -3.15
C LEU A 82 14.38 -2.79 -3.39
N VAL A 83 14.55 -3.23 -4.64
CA VAL A 83 15.49 -4.32 -5.01
C VAL A 83 16.92 -4.00 -4.55
N ALA A 84 17.29 -2.72 -4.39
CA ALA A 84 18.58 -2.31 -3.83
C ALA A 84 18.82 -2.84 -2.40
N ARG A 85 17.74 -3.09 -1.64
CA ARG A 85 17.78 -3.60 -0.27
C ARG A 85 17.26 -5.01 -0.10
N GLN A 86 16.49 -5.52 -1.06
CA GLN A 86 15.86 -6.86 -1.02
C GLN A 86 15.09 -7.06 0.30
N PRO A 87 14.06 -6.22 0.57
CA PRO A 87 13.29 -6.34 1.80
C PRO A 87 12.59 -7.71 1.86
N LYS A 88 12.42 -8.21 3.08
CA LYS A 88 11.70 -9.46 3.38
C LYS A 88 10.19 -9.31 3.19
N GLY A 89 9.68 -8.08 3.26
CA GLY A 89 8.27 -7.80 3.03
C GLY A 89 7.95 -6.32 2.89
N VAL A 90 6.95 -6.03 2.06
CA VAL A 90 6.40 -4.70 1.82
C VAL A 90 4.89 -4.72 2.05
N LEU A 91 4.39 -3.80 2.87
CA LEU A 91 2.96 -3.60 3.08
C LEU A 91 2.58 -2.17 2.72
N PHE A 92 1.66 -2.02 1.77
CA PHE A 92 1.09 -0.74 1.42
C PHE A 92 -0.08 -0.38 2.34
N LEU A 93 0.00 0.79 2.96
CA LEU A 93 -1.06 1.41 3.75
C LEU A 93 -1.65 2.56 2.94
N GLY A 94 -2.74 2.26 2.23
CA GLY A 94 -3.41 3.16 1.31
C GLY A 94 -4.85 3.50 1.70
N LYS A 95 -5.49 4.35 0.91
CA LYS A 95 -6.95 4.58 0.96
C LYS A 95 -7.60 4.10 -0.33
N CYS A 96 -8.90 3.84 -0.26
CA CYS A 96 -9.70 3.46 -1.42
C CYS A 96 -11.11 4.03 -1.34
N GLY A 97 -11.74 4.20 -2.50
CA GLY A 97 -13.17 4.46 -2.59
C GLY A 97 -13.94 3.15 -2.49
N GLY A 98 -14.92 3.07 -1.60
CA GLY A 98 -15.81 1.92 -1.46
C GLY A 98 -16.83 1.86 -2.60
N LEU A 99 -17.03 0.68 -3.21
CA LEU A 99 -17.94 0.50 -4.35
C LEU A 99 -19.22 -0.28 -4.01
N LYS A 100 -19.28 -0.88 -2.81
CA LYS A 100 -20.49 -1.58 -2.33
C LYS A 100 -21.14 -0.79 -1.21
N LYS A 101 -22.48 -0.85 -1.11
CA LYS A 101 -23.26 -0.24 -0.02
C LYS A 101 -22.85 -0.71 1.39
N SER A 102 -22.27 -1.90 1.50
CA SER A 102 -21.71 -2.45 2.75
C SER A 102 -20.29 -1.96 3.06
N SER A 103 -19.72 -1.11 2.21
CA SER A 103 -18.44 -0.44 2.46
C SER A 103 -18.76 0.80 3.30
N GLU A 104 -18.64 0.67 4.62
CA GLU A 104 -18.80 1.81 5.51
C GLU A 104 -17.44 2.52 5.66
N ILE A 105 -17.48 3.86 5.73
CA ILE A 105 -16.29 4.67 5.98
C ILE A 105 -15.65 4.24 7.31
N GLY A 106 -14.34 3.98 7.28
CA GLY A 106 -13.60 3.45 8.44
C GLY A 106 -13.42 1.93 8.44
N HIS A 107 -13.97 1.20 7.49
CA HIS A 107 -13.67 -0.22 7.33
C HIS A 107 -12.34 -0.47 6.62
N PHE A 108 -11.65 -1.53 7.03
CA PHE A 108 -10.45 -2.02 6.37
C PHE A 108 -10.82 -2.96 5.22
N ILE A 109 -10.13 -2.81 4.09
CA ILE A 109 -10.14 -3.75 2.99
C ILE A 109 -8.77 -4.40 2.90
N LEU A 110 -8.76 -5.73 2.92
CA LEU A 110 -7.60 -6.56 2.67
C LEU A 110 -7.76 -7.22 1.28
N PRO A 111 -7.17 -6.64 0.22
CA PRO A 111 -7.44 -7.05 -1.16
C PRO A 111 -6.88 -8.44 -1.46
N ILE A 112 -7.72 -9.41 -1.85
CA ILE A 112 -7.23 -10.76 -2.21
C ILE A 112 -6.70 -10.83 -3.64
N ALA A 113 -7.07 -9.85 -4.47
CA ALA A 113 -6.56 -9.62 -5.81
C ALA A 113 -6.84 -8.16 -6.20
N ALA A 114 -6.17 -7.69 -7.24
CA ALA A 114 -6.46 -6.41 -7.87
C ALA A 114 -6.62 -6.56 -9.39
N ILE A 115 -7.57 -5.83 -9.96
CA ILE A 115 -7.73 -5.69 -11.40
C ILE A 115 -6.77 -4.60 -11.87
N ARG A 116 -6.00 -4.97 -12.90
CA ARG A 116 -4.96 -4.16 -13.53
C ARG A 116 -5.56 -3.15 -14.50
N GLY A 117 -6.18 -2.09 -13.97
CA GLY A 117 -6.77 -1.01 -14.76
C GLY A 117 -5.85 0.21 -14.98
N GLU A 118 -4.60 0.12 -14.52
CA GLU A 118 -3.64 1.23 -14.48
C GLU A 118 -2.62 1.22 -15.64
N GLY A 119 -2.38 0.07 -16.28
CA GLY A 119 -1.50 -0.10 -17.44
C GLY A 119 0.00 -0.17 -17.14
N THR A 120 0.49 0.34 -16.00
CA THR A 120 1.94 0.22 -15.66
C THR A 120 2.32 -1.24 -15.41
N SER A 121 1.42 -2.04 -14.83
CA SER A 121 1.64 -3.46 -14.60
C SER A 121 1.86 -4.27 -15.90
N ASP A 122 1.38 -3.78 -17.05
CA ASP A 122 1.50 -4.45 -18.35
C ASP A 122 2.95 -4.49 -18.88
N GLU A 123 3.80 -3.59 -18.37
CA GLU A 123 5.24 -3.58 -18.67
C GLU A 123 6.04 -4.68 -17.93
N TYR A 124 5.43 -5.34 -16.94
CA TYR A 124 6.10 -6.34 -16.09
C TYR A 124 5.64 -7.78 -16.40
N PHE A 125 4.33 -7.97 -16.62
CA PHE A 125 3.75 -9.26 -16.94
C PHE A 125 2.59 -9.13 -17.92
N PRO A 126 2.30 -10.17 -18.72
CA PRO A 126 1.11 -10.18 -19.56
C PRO A 126 -0.16 -10.22 -18.68
N PRO A 127 -1.34 -9.79 -19.18
CA PRO A 127 -2.56 -9.58 -18.40
C PRO A 127 -3.10 -10.86 -17.74
N GLU A 128 -2.73 -12.05 -18.22
CA GLU A 128 -3.09 -13.35 -17.65
C GLU A 128 -2.46 -13.58 -16.27
N VAL A 129 -1.36 -12.88 -15.94
CA VAL A 129 -0.76 -12.93 -14.61
C VAL A 129 -1.55 -12.00 -13.68
N PRO A 130 -2.29 -12.55 -12.71
CA PRO A 130 -3.14 -11.75 -11.83
C PRO A 130 -2.31 -10.95 -10.82
N ALA A 131 -2.77 -9.75 -10.50
CA ALA A 131 -2.18 -8.96 -9.42
C ALA A 131 -2.67 -9.51 -8.07
N LEU A 132 -1.79 -10.21 -7.35
CA LEU A 132 -2.09 -10.88 -6.09
C LEU A 132 -1.19 -10.37 -4.95
N PRO A 133 -1.63 -10.45 -3.68
CA PRO A 133 -0.77 -10.26 -2.52
C PRO A 133 -0.02 -11.55 -2.14
N SER A 134 0.92 -11.44 -1.21
CA SER A 134 1.59 -12.59 -0.60
C SER A 134 0.69 -13.14 0.49
N PHE A 135 0.19 -14.37 0.30
CA PHE A 135 -0.76 -15.00 1.21
C PHE A 135 -0.31 -14.96 2.68
N LYS A 136 0.95 -15.31 2.97
CA LYS A 136 1.47 -15.30 4.34
C LYS A 136 1.45 -13.91 4.98
N LEU A 137 1.82 -12.87 4.21
CA LEU A 137 1.81 -11.49 4.69
C LEU A 137 0.38 -11.05 4.99
N HIS A 138 -0.55 -11.29 4.07
CA HIS A 138 -1.96 -10.94 4.26
C HIS A 138 -2.64 -11.72 5.38
N LYS A 139 -2.32 -13.01 5.57
CA LYS A 139 -2.78 -13.79 6.72
C LYS A 139 -2.37 -13.11 8.02
N PHE A 140 -1.10 -12.75 8.16
CA PHE A 140 -0.61 -12.09 9.37
C PHE A 140 -1.23 -10.70 9.58
N VAL A 141 -1.42 -9.91 8.51
CA VAL A 141 -2.13 -8.63 8.59
C VAL A 141 -3.58 -8.85 9.05
N SER A 142 -4.27 -9.86 8.56
CA SER A 142 -5.65 -10.17 8.99
C SER A 142 -5.74 -10.50 10.48
N GLU A 143 -4.83 -11.31 11.00
CA GLU A 143 -4.73 -11.61 12.44
C GLU A 143 -4.56 -10.32 13.24
N LYS A 144 -3.72 -9.38 12.78
CA LYS A 144 -3.51 -8.10 13.47
C LYS A 144 -4.72 -7.19 13.41
N ILE A 145 -5.50 -7.18 12.33
CA ILE A 145 -6.74 -6.39 12.30
C ILE A 145 -7.71 -6.89 13.39
N ILE A 146 -7.84 -8.22 13.54
CA ILE A 146 -8.70 -8.84 14.56
C ILE A 146 -8.16 -8.61 15.98
N ASP A 147 -6.84 -8.71 16.20
CA ASP A 147 -6.20 -8.43 17.49
C ASP A 147 -6.51 -7.00 17.98
N PHE A 148 -6.64 -6.05 17.04
CA PHE A 148 -7.03 -4.66 17.32
C PHE A 148 -8.56 -4.47 17.50
N GLY A 149 -9.35 -5.54 17.44
CA GLY A 149 -10.80 -5.49 17.63
C GLY A 149 -11.57 -4.90 16.44
N HIS A 150 -10.98 -4.93 15.24
CA HIS A 150 -11.59 -4.40 14.02
C HIS A 150 -12.01 -5.51 13.06
N GLU A 151 -13.06 -5.25 12.29
CA GLU A 151 -13.42 -6.08 11.14
C GLU A 151 -12.70 -5.61 9.88
N TYR A 152 -12.59 -6.51 8.91
CA TYR A 152 -12.17 -6.18 7.55
C TYR A 152 -13.07 -6.87 6.53
N ARG A 153 -12.97 -6.40 5.28
CA ARG A 153 -13.58 -7.03 4.11
C ARG A 153 -12.47 -7.52 3.17
N THR A 154 -12.74 -8.62 2.48
CA THR A 154 -11.85 -9.18 1.47
C THR A 154 -12.56 -9.22 0.13
N GLY A 155 -11.84 -8.89 -0.94
CA GLY A 155 -12.37 -8.94 -2.29
C GLY A 155 -11.38 -8.37 -3.29
N VAL A 156 -11.87 -8.16 -4.51
CA VAL A 156 -11.07 -7.63 -5.61
C VAL A 156 -11.16 -6.11 -5.66
N VAL A 157 -10.02 -5.44 -5.78
CA VAL A 157 -9.93 -3.98 -5.93
C VAL A 157 -9.64 -3.62 -7.39
N TYR A 158 -10.21 -2.54 -7.89
CA TYR A 158 -9.86 -2.01 -9.21
C TYR A 158 -8.83 -0.89 -9.07
N THR A 159 -7.64 -1.05 -9.63
CA THR A 159 -6.62 0.00 -9.61
C THR A 159 -6.66 0.79 -10.91
N THR A 160 -6.75 2.12 -10.84
CA THR A 160 -6.90 3.01 -12.01
C THR A 160 -5.91 4.17 -11.98
N ASN A 161 -5.68 4.80 -13.14
CA ASN A 161 -5.00 6.09 -13.25
C ASN A 161 -5.96 7.27 -13.49
N ARG A 162 -7.26 7.01 -13.68
CA ARG A 162 -8.28 8.05 -13.87
C ARG A 162 -8.87 8.44 -12.52
N ARG A 163 -8.54 9.64 -12.00
CA ARG A 163 -9.09 10.15 -10.72
C ARG A 163 -10.50 10.72 -10.83
N LEU A 164 -10.82 11.38 -11.94
CA LEU A 164 -12.14 11.98 -12.20
C LEU A 164 -13.00 10.98 -12.99
N TRP A 165 -13.68 10.10 -12.29
CA TRP A 165 -14.48 9.00 -12.88
C TRP A 165 -15.90 8.93 -12.32
N GLU A 166 -16.18 9.61 -11.20
CA GLU A 166 -17.43 9.52 -10.43
C GLU A 166 -18.65 10.03 -11.20
N HIS A 167 -18.46 10.83 -12.25
CA HIS A 167 -19.54 11.28 -13.13
C HIS A 167 -19.85 10.30 -14.27
N ASP A 168 -18.99 9.31 -14.52
CA ASP A 168 -19.07 8.43 -15.68
C ASP A 168 -19.85 7.16 -15.33
N GLU A 169 -21.16 7.20 -15.58
CA GLU A 169 -22.07 6.08 -15.31
C GLU A 169 -21.66 4.78 -16.01
N LYS A 170 -21.08 4.86 -17.22
CA LYS A 170 -20.61 3.67 -17.95
C LYS A 170 -19.41 3.04 -17.25
N PHE A 171 -18.49 3.86 -16.77
CA PHE A 171 -17.36 3.38 -15.99
C PHE A 171 -17.82 2.79 -14.65
N GLN A 172 -18.77 3.42 -13.97
CA GLN A 172 -19.37 2.88 -12.74
C GLN A 172 -20.04 1.52 -12.99
N GLN A 173 -20.82 1.38 -14.07
CA GLN A 173 -21.43 0.11 -14.44
C GLN A 173 -20.35 -0.96 -14.69
N ARG A 174 -19.26 -0.61 -15.39
CA ARG A 174 -18.14 -1.54 -15.60
C ARG A 174 -17.52 -2.02 -14.29
N LEU A 175 -17.32 -1.11 -13.32
CA LEU A 175 -16.83 -1.49 -11.99
C LEU A 175 -17.76 -2.48 -11.29
N GLN A 176 -19.07 -2.27 -11.38
CA GLN A 176 -20.08 -3.19 -10.84
C GLN A 176 -20.06 -4.55 -11.54
N ASP A 177 -19.96 -4.56 -12.87
CA ASP A 177 -19.91 -5.79 -13.68
C ASP A 177 -18.67 -6.64 -13.35
N MET A 178 -17.55 -5.99 -13.00
CA MET A 178 -16.33 -6.66 -12.54
C MET A 178 -16.40 -7.12 -11.07
N ALA A 179 -17.51 -6.85 -10.37
CA ALA A 179 -17.73 -7.18 -8.96
C ALA A 179 -16.65 -6.68 -7.99
N CYS A 180 -15.92 -5.62 -8.35
CA CYS A 180 -14.90 -5.04 -7.49
C CYS A 180 -15.54 -4.35 -6.26
N ILE A 181 -14.87 -4.46 -5.11
CA ILE A 181 -15.40 -3.94 -3.84
C ILE A 181 -14.86 -2.55 -3.51
N ALA A 182 -13.74 -2.18 -4.11
CA ALA A 182 -13.10 -0.88 -3.94
C ALA A 182 -12.33 -0.47 -5.18
N ILE A 183 -11.97 0.81 -5.24
CA ILE A 183 -11.13 1.40 -6.28
C ILE A 183 -10.01 2.22 -5.65
N ASP A 184 -8.80 2.05 -6.16
CA ASP A 184 -7.59 2.75 -5.72
C ASP A 184 -6.68 3.10 -6.92
N MET A 185 -5.46 3.56 -6.66
CA MET A 185 -4.54 4.00 -7.72
C MET A 185 -3.17 3.30 -7.70
N GLU A 186 -2.90 2.36 -6.79
CA GLU A 186 -1.56 1.76 -6.63
C GLU A 186 -1.53 0.23 -6.40
N THR A 187 -2.58 -0.38 -5.86
CA THR A 187 -2.55 -1.76 -5.33
C THR A 187 -2.14 -2.79 -6.39
N ALA A 188 -2.74 -2.76 -7.59
CA ALA A 188 -2.40 -3.69 -8.66
C ALA A 188 -0.91 -3.60 -9.05
N THR A 189 -0.38 -2.39 -9.12
CA THR A 189 1.02 -2.13 -9.46
C THR A 189 1.95 -2.68 -8.40
N ILE A 190 1.68 -2.41 -7.11
CA ILE A 190 2.48 -2.95 -5.99
C ILE A 190 2.51 -4.48 -6.02
N PHE A 191 1.37 -5.11 -6.32
CA PHE A 191 1.25 -6.56 -6.37
C PHE A 191 2.04 -7.16 -7.53
N ILE A 192 1.99 -6.54 -8.71
CA ILE A 192 2.66 -7.02 -9.93
C ILE A 192 4.16 -6.76 -9.89
N VAL A 193 4.59 -5.53 -9.56
CA VAL A 193 6.02 -5.21 -9.49
C VAL A 193 6.68 -5.95 -8.34
N GLY A 194 6.01 -6.08 -7.20
CA GLY A 194 6.48 -6.94 -6.11
C GLY A 194 6.60 -8.41 -6.52
N HIS A 195 5.68 -8.91 -7.35
CA HIS A 195 5.81 -10.27 -7.89
C HIS A 195 7.02 -10.39 -8.83
N TYR A 196 7.21 -9.42 -9.72
CA TYR A 196 8.32 -9.38 -10.67
C TYR A 196 9.68 -9.33 -9.94
N ASP A 197 9.74 -8.61 -8.82
CA ASP A 197 10.94 -8.42 -8.02
C ASP A 197 11.17 -9.46 -6.93
N GLU A 198 10.32 -10.48 -6.87
CA GLU A 198 10.36 -11.52 -5.83
C GLU A 198 10.28 -10.93 -4.40
N ILE A 199 9.62 -9.78 -4.25
CA ILE A 199 9.40 -9.12 -2.97
C ILE A 199 8.06 -9.57 -2.41
N SER A 200 8.05 -10.11 -1.19
CA SER A 200 6.80 -10.40 -0.49
C SER A 200 6.01 -9.10 -0.28
N ARG A 201 4.76 -9.05 -0.72
CA ARG A 201 3.99 -7.80 -0.87
C ARG A 201 2.56 -7.94 -0.40
N GLY A 202 1.96 -6.85 0.06
CA GLY A 202 0.53 -6.78 0.32
C GLY A 202 0.06 -5.34 0.47
N ALA A 203 -1.25 -5.17 0.61
CA ALA A 203 -1.88 -3.89 0.89
C ALA A 203 -2.91 -4.04 2.00
N LEU A 204 -3.05 -3.02 2.83
CA LEU A 204 -4.17 -2.78 3.73
C LEU A 204 -4.75 -1.42 3.33
N LEU A 205 -6.03 -1.40 2.96
CA LEU A 205 -6.69 -0.20 2.46
C LEU A 205 -7.72 0.27 3.47
N LEU A 206 -7.73 1.57 3.74
CA LEU A 206 -8.77 2.23 4.52
C LEU A 206 -9.83 2.82 3.58
N VAL A 207 -11.10 2.47 3.77
CA VAL A 207 -12.20 3.11 3.02
C VAL A 207 -12.35 4.55 3.48
N SER A 208 -12.01 5.49 2.60
CA SER A 208 -12.05 6.93 2.92
C SER A 208 -13.36 7.60 2.57
N ASP A 209 -14.05 7.08 1.57
CA ASP A 209 -15.24 7.65 0.95
C ASP A 209 -15.99 6.54 0.21
N VAL A 210 -17.29 6.77 0.00
CA VAL A 210 -18.17 5.86 -0.75
C VAL A 210 -18.75 6.63 -1.93
N PRO A 211 -17.98 6.83 -3.01
CA PRO A 211 -18.33 7.72 -4.11
C PRO A 211 -19.60 7.33 -4.87
N VAL A 212 -20.08 6.10 -4.69
CA VAL A 212 -21.29 5.56 -5.33
C VAL A 212 -22.58 5.78 -4.52
N THR A 213 -22.50 6.34 -3.31
CA THR A 213 -23.66 6.70 -2.48
C THR A 213 -23.74 8.21 -2.30
N PRO A 214 -24.92 8.84 -2.36
CA PRO A 214 -25.06 10.24 -1.99
C PRO A 214 -24.76 10.39 -0.50
N ASP A 215 -23.61 10.95 -0.14
CA ASP A 215 -23.26 11.14 1.26
C ASP A 215 -24.21 12.15 1.92
N GLY A 216 -24.84 11.71 3.02
CA GLY A 216 -25.55 12.60 3.94
C GLY A 216 -24.54 13.45 4.69
N VAL A 217 -24.64 14.77 4.52
CA VAL A 217 -23.69 15.78 5.01
C VAL A 217 -23.39 15.61 6.51
N LYS A 218 -22.18 15.16 6.84
CA LYS A 218 -21.58 15.31 8.18
C LYS A 218 -20.69 16.55 8.21
N THR A 219 -20.51 17.15 9.39
CA THR A 219 -19.76 18.40 9.54
C THR A 219 -18.24 18.19 9.41
N GLU A 220 -17.56 19.05 8.66
CA GLU A 220 -16.12 19.00 8.32
C GLU A 220 -15.17 18.75 9.52
N LYS A 221 -15.51 19.26 10.71
CA LYS A 221 -14.72 19.07 11.94
C LYS A 221 -14.79 17.63 12.48
N MET A 222 -15.95 16.99 12.42
CA MET A 222 -16.10 15.59 12.85
C MET A 222 -15.39 14.66 11.87
N ASP A 223 -15.43 14.95 10.57
CA ASP A 223 -14.76 14.14 9.56
C ASP A 223 -13.23 14.16 9.71
N LYS A 224 -12.64 15.31 10.06
CA LYS A 224 -11.18 15.42 10.32
C LYS A 224 -10.73 14.57 11.51
N LEU A 225 -11.44 14.66 12.64
CA LEU A 225 -11.12 13.89 13.87
C LEU A 225 -11.27 12.38 13.65
N VAL A 226 -12.35 11.96 12.98
CA VAL A 226 -12.59 10.55 12.66
C VAL A 226 -11.52 10.04 11.68
N SER A 227 -11.18 10.83 10.66
CA SER A 227 -10.14 10.50 9.67
C SER A 227 -8.75 10.37 10.29
N GLN A 228 -8.41 11.22 11.26
CA GLN A 228 -7.15 11.12 12.01
C GLN A 228 -7.10 9.83 12.85
N LYS A 229 -8.14 9.54 13.62
CA LYS A 229 -8.22 8.32 14.43
C LYS A 229 -8.04 7.06 13.59
N TRP A 230 -8.74 6.95 12.47
CA TRP A 230 -8.61 5.78 11.58
C TRP A 230 -7.24 5.72 10.92
N THR A 231 -6.62 6.86 10.61
CA THR A 231 -5.25 6.92 10.10
C THR A 231 -4.25 6.36 11.12
N GLU A 232 -4.35 6.76 12.38
CA GLU A 232 -3.47 6.26 13.44
C GLU A 232 -3.65 4.75 13.67
N ILE A 233 -4.90 4.26 13.73
CA ILE A 233 -5.20 2.83 13.84
C ILE A 233 -4.63 2.06 12.64
N HIS A 234 -4.85 2.57 11.43
CA HIS A 234 -4.37 1.94 10.20
C HIS A 234 -2.85 1.79 10.20
N LEU A 235 -2.14 2.88 10.55
CA LEU A 235 -0.68 2.86 10.69
C LEU A 235 -0.24 1.88 11.79
N GLN A 236 -0.92 1.87 12.93
CA GLN A 236 -0.55 1.00 14.05
C GLN A 236 -0.70 -0.49 13.70
N ILE A 237 -1.77 -0.87 13.01
CA ILE A 237 -1.96 -2.25 12.51
C ILE A 237 -0.81 -2.61 11.56
N GLY A 238 -0.45 -1.72 10.63
CA GLY A 238 0.65 -1.96 9.69
C GLY A 238 2.00 -2.10 10.39
N ILE A 239 2.29 -1.26 11.39
CA ILE A 239 3.50 -1.33 12.21
C ILE A 239 3.58 -2.67 12.94
N GLU A 240 2.53 -3.07 13.65
CA GLU A 240 2.52 -4.33 14.41
C GLU A 240 2.63 -5.55 13.50
N ALA A 241 1.93 -5.52 12.35
CA ALA A 241 2.02 -6.58 11.35
C ALA A 241 3.45 -6.74 10.82
N MET A 242 4.08 -5.65 10.40
CA MET A 242 5.39 -5.72 9.75
C MET A 242 6.56 -5.83 10.72
N THR A 243 6.39 -5.46 11.99
CA THR A 243 7.40 -5.69 13.03
C THR A 243 7.39 -7.15 13.49
N GLN A 244 6.21 -7.75 13.71
CA GLN A 244 6.11 -9.08 14.31
C GLN A 244 6.16 -10.24 13.30
N ILE A 245 5.97 -9.99 12.00
CA ILE A 245 5.93 -11.04 10.97
C ILE A 245 7.24 -11.84 10.87
N GLY A 246 8.39 -11.23 11.17
CA GLY A 246 9.68 -11.92 11.16
C GLY A 246 9.92 -12.83 12.37
N GLU A 247 9.29 -12.53 13.51
CA GLU A 247 9.45 -13.27 14.76
C GLU A 247 8.42 -14.39 14.90
N LYS A 248 7.19 -14.15 14.43
CA LYS A 248 6.03 -15.04 14.60
C LYS A 248 5.55 -15.68 13.31
N GLY A 249 6.03 -15.21 12.16
CA GLY A 249 5.69 -15.76 10.85
C GLY A 249 6.54 -16.97 10.51
N GLU A 250 5.92 -17.99 9.90
CA GLU A 250 6.68 -19.05 9.24
C GLU A 250 7.57 -18.46 8.14
N ALA A 251 8.78 -18.99 7.97
CA ALA A 251 9.68 -18.57 6.90
C ALA A 251 8.96 -18.54 5.53
N ILE A 252 9.03 -17.39 4.86
CA ILE A 252 8.47 -17.22 3.51
C ILE A 252 9.46 -17.87 2.54
N LYS A 253 9.11 -19.06 2.05
CA LYS A 253 9.85 -19.71 0.96
C LYS A 253 9.19 -19.32 -0.35
N HIS A 254 9.88 -18.54 -1.17
CA HIS A 254 9.50 -18.32 -2.56
C HIS A 254 10.01 -19.51 -3.38
N PHE A 255 9.14 -20.11 -4.20
CA PHE A 255 9.60 -21.00 -5.26
C PHE A 255 10.26 -20.14 -6.33
N LYS A 256 11.55 -20.37 -6.56
CA LYS A 256 12.27 -19.79 -7.70
C LYS A 256 11.96 -20.65 -8.92
N TYR A 257 11.58 -20.00 -10.02
CA TYR A 257 11.50 -20.65 -11.34
C TYR A 257 12.90 -20.75 -11.95
#